data_AF-A0A0V1GAR1-F1
#
_entry.id   AF-A0A0V1GAR1-F1
#
_cell.length_a   1.000
_cell.length_b   1.000
_cell.length_c   1.000
_cell.angle_alpha   90.00
_cell.angle_beta   90.00
_cell.angle_gamma   90.00
#
_symmetry.space_group_name_H-M   'P 1'
#
loop_
_entity.id
_entity.type
_entity.pdbx_description
1 polymer ?
#
loop_
_entity_poly.entity_id
_entity_poly.type
_entity_poly.pdbx_seq_one_letter_code
_entity_poly.pdbx_strand_id
1 'polypeptide(L)' 'LKLSGTALLQRCVGEGAKMVQEAFRLAKEKAPTLLFIDEIDSIGSKRNNSDSGSNQEVHRTMLELLTQMDGFKVNEDI' A
#
# COMPACT_ATOMS: atom_id res chain seq x y z
N LEU A 1 -5.37 -10.27 7.93
CA LEU A 1 -4.00 -9.68 7.91
C LEU A 1 -4.11 -8.21 8.30
N LYS A 2 -3.21 -7.67 9.14
CA LYS A 2 -3.20 -6.24 9.51
C LYS A 2 -1.96 -5.57 8.90
N LEU A 3 -2.16 -4.44 8.23
CA LEU A 3 -1.13 -3.57 7.70
C LEU A 3 -1.36 -2.16 8.24
N SER A 4 -0.31 -1.51 8.75
CA SER A 4 -0.38 -0.11 9.21
C SER A 4 0.26 0.80 8.19
N GLY A 5 -0.41 1.89 7.79
CA GLY A 5 0.14 2.89 6.88
C GLY A 5 1.46 3.47 7.39
N THR A 6 1.58 3.68 8.70
CA THR A 6 2.81 4.13 9.35
C THR A 6 3.97 3.14 9.25
N ALA A 7 3.68 1.84 9.15
CA ALA A 7 4.70 0.81 8.93
C ALA A 7 5.25 0.84 7.49
N LEU A 8 4.49 1.38 6.53
CA LEU A 8 4.89 1.51 5.13
C LEU A 8 5.89 2.66 4.88
N LEU A 9 6.11 3.53 5.87
CA LEU A 9 6.96 4.72 5.80
C LEU A 9 8.39 4.51 6.35
N GLN A 10 8.88 3.27 6.45
CA GLN A 10 10.19 2.97 7.02
C GLN A 10 11.34 3.69 6.28
N ARG A 11 12.43 3.98 7.01
CA ARG A 11 13.58 4.81 6.59
C ARG A 11 14.38 4.29 5.37
N CYS A 12 13.99 3.19 4.74
CA CYS A 12 14.74 2.52 3.68
C CYS A 12 13.99 2.58 2.34
N VAL A 13 14.62 3.24 1.37
CA VAL A 13 14.08 3.47 0.03
C VAL A 13 13.56 2.18 -0.62
N GLY A 14 12.24 2.14 -0.89
CA GLY A 14 11.57 1.09 -1.66
C GLY A 14 11.09 -0.11 -0.84
N GLU A 15 11.20 -0.06 0.49
CA GLU A 15 10.71 -1.12 1.37
C GLU A 15 9.17 -1.11 1.47
N GLY A 16 8.55 0.07 1.47
CA GLY A 16 7.10 0.24 1.50
C GLY A 16 6.37 -0.51 0.37
N ALA A 17 6.81 -0.33 -0.88
CA ALA A 17 6.22 -1.02 -2.03
C ALA A 17 6.36 -2.55 -1.96
N LYS A 18 7.50 -3.06 -1.50
CA LYS A 18 7.70 -4.52 -1.31
C LYS A 18 6.77 -5.09 -0.25
N MET A 19 6.57 -4.37 0.85
CA MET A 19 5.65 -4.81 1.91
C MET A 19 4.20 -4.86 1.42
N VAL A 20 3.78 -3.91 0.59
CA VAL A 20 2.47 -3.94 -0.05
C VAL A 20 2.34 -5.20 -0.93
N GLN A 21 3.31 -5.46 -1.81
CA GLN A 21 3.29 -6.67 -2.67
C GLN A 21 3.17 -7.96 -1.86
N GLU A 22 3.97 -8.09 -0.81
CA GLU A 22 3.99 -9.30 0.02
C GLU A 22 2.69 -9.46 0.83
N ALA A 23 2.14 -8.37 1.38
CA ALA A 23 0.88 -8.41 2.10
C ALA A 23 -0.26 -8.90 1.22
N PHE A 24 -0.34 -8.41 -0.02
CA PHE A 24 -1.35 -8.84 -0.99
C PHE A 24 -1.13 -10.25 -1.51
N ARG A 25 0.13 -10.68 -1.72
CA ARG A 25 0.46 -12.07 -2.06
C ARG A 25 -0.02 -13.02 -0.98
N LEU A 26 0.31 -12.75 0.28
CA LEU A 26 -0.12 -13.56 1.42
C LEU A 26 -1.64 -13.57 1.61
N ALA A 27 -2.31 -12.45 1.35
CA ALA A 27 -3.77 -12.38 1.42
C ALA A 27 -4.45 -13.27 0.36
N LYS A 28 -3.89 -13.31 -0.87
CA LYS A 28 -4.36 -14.19 -1.96
C LYS A 28 -4.12 -15.66 -1.64
N GLU A 29 -2.94 -16.01 -1.13
CA GLU A 29 -2.61 -17.39 -0.74
C GLU A 29 -3.48 -17.92 0.41
N LYS A 30 -3.93 -17.02 1.29
CA LYS A 30 -4.78 -17.36 2.45
C LYS A 30 -6.25 -17.04 2.21
N ALA A 31 -6.70 -16.92 0.95
CA ALA A 31 -8.10 -16.64 0.66
C ALA A 31 -9.03 -17.73 1.27
N PRO A 32 -10.18 -17.36 1.88
CA PRO A 32 -10.71 -16.01 2.03
C PRO A 32 -10.03 -15.23 3.17
N THR A 33 -9.61 -13.99 2.90
CA THR A 33 -8.92 -13.15 3.90
C THR A 33 -9.41 -11.71 3.86
N LEU A 34 -9.60 -11.11 5.03
CA LEU A 34 -9.75 -9.66 5.21
C LEU A 34 -8.38 -9.01 5.45
N LEU A 35 -7.99 -8.10 4.57
CA LEU A 35 -6.80 -7.25 4.72
C LEU A 35 -7.24 -5.88 5.24
N PHE A 36 -6.91 -5.58 6.49
CA PHE A 36 -7.20 -4.29 7.10
C PHE A 36 -6.00 -3.36 7.00
N ILE A 37 -6.22 -2.17 6.45
CA ILE A 37 -5.23 -1.10 6.33
C ILE A 37 -5.64 0.04 7.26
N ASP A 38 -4.83 0.29 8.27
CA ASP A 38 -5.02 1.39 9.23
C ASP A 38 -4.16 2.59 8.83
N GLU A 39 -4.53 3.81 9.25
CA GLU A 39 -3.76 5.05 9.00
C GLU A 39 -3.33 5.24 7.52
N ILE A 40 -4.21 4.92 6.56
CA ILE A 40 -3.91 5.00 5.12
C ILE A 40 -3.54 6.42 4.65
N ASP A 41 -3.98 7.44 5.38
CA ASP A 41 -3.63 8.83 5.14
C ASP A 41 -2.13 9.10 5.32
N SER A 42 -1.42 8.28 6.10
CA SER A 42 0.04 8.40 6.27
C SER A 42 0.81 8.15 4.97
N ILE A 43 0.29 7.30 4.07
CA ILE A 43 0.85 7.04 2.74
C ILE A 43 0.15 7.86 1.63
N GLY A 44 -0.88 8.62 2.00
CA GLY A 44 -1.75 9.38 1.08
C GLY A 44 -1.54 10.89 1.14
N SER A 45 -0.34 11.35 1.51
CA SER A 45 -0.06 12.79 1.61
C SER A 45 -0.33 13.48 0.27
N LYS A 46 -1.09 14.58 0.31
CA LYS A 46 -1.51 15.33 -0.89
C LYS A 46 -0.27 15.61 -1.76
N ARG A 47 -0.42 15.43 -3.07
CA ARG A 47 0.59 15.70 -4.11
C ARG A 47 0.96 17.19 -4.12
N ASN A 48 1.66 17.64 -3.09
CA ASN A 48 2.23 18.97 -3.01
C ASN A 48 3.53 18.91 -3.82
N ASN A 49 3.63 19.83 -4.77
CA ASN A 49 4.72 19.97 -5.74
C ASN A 49 6.08 20.36 -5.10
N SER A 50 6.27 20.13 -3.80
CA SER A 50 7.53 20.34 -3.09
C SER A 50 8.45 19.14 -3.34
N ASP A 51 9.35 19.36 -4.30
CA ASP A 51 10.36 18.48 -4.89
C ASP A 51 11.46 18.07 -3.87
N SER A 52 11.05 17.44 -2.76
CA SER A 52 11.93 16.91 -1.73
C SER A 52 11.90 15.38 -1.82
N GLY A 53 13.04 14.75 -2.09
CA GLY A 53 13.16 13.31 -2.42
C GLY A 53 12.53 12.32 -1.43
N SER A 54 12.19 12.75 -0.20
CA SER A 54 11.41 11.97 0.76
C SER A 54 9.97 11.69 0.32
N ASN A 55 9.37 12.56 -0.51
CA ASN A 55 7.99 12.39 -0.99
C ASN A 55 7.87 11.35 -2.11
N GLN A 56 8.97 11.04 -2.82
CA GLN A 56 8.95 10.12 -3.96
C GLN A 56 8.70 8.67 -3.53
N GLU A 57 9.20 8.28 -2.36
CA GLU A 57 9.02 6.93 -1.81
C GLU A 57 7.57 6.66 -1.37
N VAL A 58 6.98 7.63 -0.67
CA VAL A 58 5.57 7.56 -0.25
C VAL A 58 4.67 7.42 -1.48
N HIS A 59 4.94 8.24 -2.50
CA HIS A 59 4.23 8.16 -3.78
C HIS A 59 4.37 6.78 -4.43
N ARG A 60 5.58 6.21 -4.46
CA ARG A 60 5.82 4.88 -5.05
C ARG A 60 5.06 3.77 -4.31
N THR A 61 5.03 3.84 -2.99
CA THR A 61 4.28 2.89 -2.15
C THR A 61 2.77 3.03 -2.36
N MET A 62 2.27 4.25 -2.50
CA MET A 62 0.87 4.53 -2.83
C MET A 62 0.49 3.98 -4.20
N LEU A 63 1.32 4.16 -5.23
CA LEU A 63 1.07 3.61 -6.56
C LEU A 63 1.01 2.07 -6.54
N GLU A 64 1.93 1.43 -5.83
CA GLU A 64 1.91 -0.03 -5.70
C GLU A 64 0.64 -0.53 -5.00
N LEU A 65 0.19 0.17 -3.95
CA LEU A 65 -1.07 -0.14 -3.28
C LEU A 65 -2.26 -0.07 -4.26
N LEU A 66 -2.33 0.99 -5.07
CA LEU A 66 -3.37 1.16 -6.08
C LEU A 66 -3.30 0.06 -7.16
N THR A 67 -2.10 -0.30 -7.63
CA THR A 67 -1.91 -1.39 -8.60
C THR A 67 -2.37 -2.74 -8.04
N GLN A 68 -2.03 -3.05 -6.78
CA GLN A 68 -2.50 -4.29 -6.15
C GLN A 68 -4.01 -4.30 -5.98
N MET A 69 -4.63 -3.15 -5.65
CA MET A 69 -6.10 -3.02 -5.54
C MET A 69 -6.82 -3.16 -6.88
N ASP A 70 -6.30 -2.58 -7.96
CA ASP A 70 -6.90 -2.69 -9.31
C ASP A 70 -6.85 -4.13 -9.86
N GLY A 71 -5.86 -4.92 -9.42
CA GLY A 71 -5.78 -6.34 -9.73
C GLY A 71 -6.89 -7.20 -9.10
N PHE A 72 -7.68 -6.66 -8.17
CA PHE A 72 -8.91 -7.30 -7.70
C PHE A 72 -10.06 -6.81 -8.58
N LYS A 73 -10.49 -7.66 -9.52
CA LYS A 73 -11.83 -7.48 -10.08
C LYS A 73 -12.80 -7.43 -8.91
N VAL A 74 -13.62 -6.38 -8.85
CA VAL A 74 -14.74 -6.33 -7.91
C VAL A 74 -15.52 -7.61 -8.13
N ASN A 75 -15.51 -8.51 -7.16
CA ASN A 75 -16.43 -9.63 -7.17
C ASN A 75 -17.81 -9.01 -7.01
N GLU A 76 -18.57 -8.90 -8.10
CA GLU A 76 -19.95 -8.39 -8.15
C GLU A 76 -20.94 -9.25 -7.35
N ASP A 77 -20.47 -10.26 -6.61
CA ASP A 77 -21.27 -11.19 -5.82
C ASP A 77 -21.52 -10.72 -4.36
N ILE A 78 -21.36 -9.42 -4.07
CA ILE A 78 -21.88 -8.77 -2.86
C ILE A 78 -22.49 -7.42 -3.20
#